data_AF-A0A967CKI8-F1
#
_entry.id   AF-A0A967CKI8-F1
#
_cell.length_a   1.000
_cell.length_b   1.000
_cell.length_c   1.000
_cell.angle_alpha   90.00
_cell.angle_beta   90.00
_cell.angle_gamma   90.00
#
_symmetry.space_group_name_H-M   'P 1'
#
loop_
_entity.id
_entity.type
_entity.pdbx_description
1 polymer ?
#
loop_
_entity_poly.entity_id
_entity_poly.type
_entity_poly.pdbx_seq_one_letter_code
_entity_poly.pdbx_strand_id
1 'polypeptide(L)'
;MKFLSFLRKGQPTFGAVIGQGIVQIGGRFDSSVNTLREAIEQSRLEEATEYANARSPEFGWSDVTLLPVIPDPSKILCIGLNYQKHKIETGRPDADHPTIFTRFSDSQVAHGQPMVKPTSSERFDYEGEMAVIIGR
;
A
#
# COMPACT_ATOMS: atom_id res chain seq x y z
N MET A 1 8.90 11.55 -2.21
CA MET A 1 8.45 11.27 -0.82
C MET A 1 8.04 9.82 -0.71
N LYS A 2 8.18 9.17 0.46
CA LYS A 2 7.65 7.82 0.72
C LYS A 2 6.58 7.92 1.80
N PHE A 3 5.34 7.60 1.46
CA PHE A 3 4.22 7.58 2.40
C PHE A 3 3.92 6.16 2.90
N LEU A 4 3.30 6.08 4.08
CA LEU A 4 2.90 4.84 4.72
C LEU A 4 1.65 5.06 5.57
N SER A 5 0.83 4.02 5.67
CA SER A 5 -0.29 3.93 6.62
C SER A 5 0.10 2.99 7.76
N PHE A 6 -0.24 3.36 8.99
CA PHE A 6 0.16 2.61 10.18
C PHE A 6 -0.76 2.89 11.37
N LEU A 7 -0.70 2.00 12.37
CA LEU A 7 -1.19 2.25 13.71
C LEU A 7 -0.08 2.87 14.55
N ARG A 8 -0.38 3.98 15.24
CA ARG A 8 0.45 4.52 16.33
C ARG A 8 -0.36 4.52 17.60
N LYS A 9 0.13 3.82 18.63
CA LYS A 9 -0.60 3.65 19.91
C LYS A 9 -2.04 3.16 19.70
N GLY A 10 -2.23 2.23 18.75
CA GLY A 10 -3.53 1.64 18.41
C GLY A 10 -4.44 2.49 17.52
N GLN A 11 -4.04 3.71 17.14
CA GLN A 11 -4.85 4.59 16.28
C GLN A 11 -4.33 4.58 14.83
N PRO A 12 -5.19 4.33 13.83
CA PRO A 12 -4.80 4.39 12.42
C PRO A 12 -4.53 5.84 12.00
N THR A 13 -3.46 6.01 11.24
CA THR A 13 -3.04 7.28 10.64
C THR A 13 -2.14 6.99 9.44
N PHE A 14 -1.73 8.03 8.73
CA PHE A 14 -0.62 7.96 7.78
C PHE A 14 0.51 8.93 8.14
N GLY A 15 1.63 8.76 7.45
CA GLY A 15 2.82 9.57 7.61
C GLY A 15 3.78 9.42 6.45
N ALA A 16 4.98 9.95 6.62
CA ALA A 16 6.05 9.86 5.62
C ALA A 16 7.39 9.48 6.25
N VAL A 17 8.23 8.82 5.44
CA VAL A 17 9.61 8.47 5.82
C VAL A 17 10.52 9.67 5.61
N ILE A 18 11.18 10.11 6.67
CA ILE A 18 12.21 11.16 6.65
C ILE A 18 13.50 10.57 7.24
N GLY A 19 14.59 10.56 6.45
CA GLY A 19 15.82 9.87 6.84
C GLY A 19 15.57 8.39 7.13
N GLN A 20 15.81 7.97 8.37
CA GLN A 20 15.57 6.59 8.85
C GLN A 20 14.31 6.43 9.72
N GLY A 21 13.57 7.51 9.97
CA GLY A 21 12.38 7.50 10.82
C GLY A 21 11.13 7.98 10.10
N ILE A 22 10.08 8.20 10.89
CA ILE A 22 8.74 8.51 10.38
C ILE A 22 8.24 9.82 11.01
N VAL A 23 7.60 10.65 10.20
CA VAL A 23 6.80 11.81 10.63
C VAL A 23 5.33 11.46 10.48
N GLN A 24 4.53 11.64 11.52
CA GLN A 24 3.08 11.44 11.44
C GLN A 24 2.44 12.67 10.77
N ILE A 25 1.52 12.44 9.84
CA ILE A 25 0.88 13.49 9.03
C ILE A 25 -0.62 13.59 9.31
N GLY A 26 -1.32 12.45 9.44
CA GLY A 26 -2.78 12.40 9.55
C GLY A 26 -3.34 13.38 10.59
N GLY A 27 -4.22 14.27 10.13
CA GLY A 27 -4.91 15.29 10.92
C GLY A 27 -4.06 16.47 11.38
N ARG A 28 -2.77 16.52 11.02
CA ARG A 28 -1.82 17.48 11.62
C ARG A 28 -1.44 18.67 10.74
N PHE A 29 -1.45 18.51 9.42
CA PHE A 29 -1.30 19.64 8.49
C PHE A 29 -2.67 20.23 8.12
N ASP A 30 -3.67 19.36 8.05
CA ASP A 30 -5.08 19.69 7.84
C ASP A 30 -5.92 18.66 8.61
N SER A 31 -6.85 19.13 9.45
CA SER A 31 -7.73 18.26 10.26
C SER A 31 -8.72 17.45 9.41
N SER A 32 -8.95 17.85 8.15
CA SER A 32 -9.82 17.14 7.20
C SER A 32 -9.11 16.00 6.44
N VAL A 33 -7.81 15.82 6.65
CA VAL A 33 -7.00 14.79 5.97
C VAL A 33 -6.35 13.87 7.01
N ASN A 34 -7.00 12.75 7.32
CA ASN A 34 -6.60 11.82 8.37
C ASN A 34 -5.94 10.54 7.82
N THR A 35 -6.21 10.21 6.56
CA THR A 35 -5.68 9.01 5.88
C THR A 35 -4.91 9.37 4.60
N LEU A 36 -4.03 8.45 4.16
CA LEU A 36 -3.33 8.62 2.89
C LEU A 36 -4.30 8.63 1.70
N ARG A 37 -5.38 7.88 1.79
CA ARG A 37 -6.45 7.85 0.78
C ARG A 37 -7.11 9.22 0.63
N GLU A 38 -7.52 9.84 1.74
CA GLU A 38 -8.07 11.20 1.73
C GLU A 38 -7.07 12.21 1.16
N ALA A 39 -5.78 12.09 1.51
CA ALA A 39 -4.74 12.97 0.96
C ALA A 39 -4.62 12.83 -0.57
N ILE A 40 -4.78 11.61 -1.10
CA ILE A 40 -4.80 11.36 -2.53
C ILE A 40 -6.06 11.94 -3.17
N GLU A 41 -7.25 11.59 -2.66
CA GLU A 41 -8.55 11.99 -3.21
C GLU A 41 -8.73 13.51 -3.24
N GLN A 42 -8.18 14.20 -2.24
CA GLN A 42 -8.23 15.67 -2.13
C GLN A 42 -7.04 16.37 -2.83
N SER A 43 -6.15 15.62 -3.51
CA SER A 43 -4.94 16.14 -4.14
C SER A 43 -4.01 16.92 -3.18
N ARG A 44 -3.88 16.44 -1.93
CA ARG A 44 -3.13 17.08 -0.84
C ARG A 44 -1.73 16.48 -0.57
N LEU A 45 -1.20 15.68 -1.48
CA LEU A 45 0.10 15.03 -1.28
C LEU A 45 1.29 16.00 -1.28
N GLU A 46 1.15 17.15 -1.95
CA GLU A 46 2.18 18.19 -1.98
C GLU A 46 2.28 18.88 -0.61
N GLU A 47 1.17 19.34 -0.03
CA GLU A 47 1.16 19.93 1.31
C GLU A 47 1.59 18.92 2.38
N ALA A 48 1.18 17.65 2.25
CA ALA A 48 1.66 16.58 3.12
C ALA A 48 3.18 16.37 3.01
N THR A 49 3.75 16.51 1.80
CA THR A 49 5.19 16.41 1.55
C THR A 49 5.94 17.58 2.19
N GLU A 50 5.47 18.81 1.98
CA GLU A 50 6.04 20.01 2.60
C GLU A 50 6.00 19.93 4.13
N TYR A 51 4.85 19.51 4.68
CA TYR A 51 4.69 19.30 6.12
C TYR A 51 5.74 18.32 6.66
N ALA A 52 5.94 17.18 6.00
CA ALA A 52 6.91 16.18 6.45
C ALA A 52 8.36 16.66 6.34
N ASN A 53 8.73 17.33 5.24
CA ASN A 53 10.10 17.81 5.00
C ASN A 53 10.53 18.91 5.97
N ALA A 54 9.59 19.68 6.51
CA ALA A 54 9.86 20.74 7.50
C ALA A 54 10.11 20.21 8.92
N ARG A 55 10.15 18.88 9.13
CA ARG A 55 10.18 18.24 10.46
C ARG A 55 11.25 17.16 10.54
N SER A 56 11.74 16.94 11.76
CA SER A 56 12.57 15.78 12.08
C SER A 56 11.69 14.55 12.35
N PRO A 57 12.20 13.34 12.13
CA PRO A 57 11.47 12.12 12.45
C PRO A 57 11.06 12.07 13.92
N GLU A 58 9.83 11.66 14.19
CA GLU A 58 9.28 11.59 15.55
C GLU A 58 9.48 10.22 16.19
N PHE A 59 9.56 9.18 15.37
CA PHE A 59 9.63 7.79 15.84
C PHE A 59 10.25 6.87 14.78
N GLY A 60 10.69 5.69 15.23
CA GLY A 60 11.30 4.66 14.39
C GLY A 60 10.28 3.68 13.80
N TRP A 61 10.78 2.65 13.13
CA TRP A 61 9.94 1.59 12.56
C TRP A 61 9.32 0.67 13.62
N SER A 62 10.02 0.44 14.74
CA SER A 62 9.53 -0.38 15.85
C SER A 62 8.42 0.29 16.67
N ASP A 63 8.18 1.57 16.44
CA ASP A 63 7.18 2.39 17.12
C ASP A 63 5.78 2.30 16.50
N VAL A 64 5.66 1.68 15.31
CA VAL A 64 4.43 1.63 14.54
C VAL A 64 4.09 0.20 14.15
N THR A 65 2.80 -0.06 13.94
CA THR A 65 2.35 -1.27 13.26
C THR A 65 1.91 -0.89 11.86
N LEU A 66 2.58 -1.40 10.83
CA LEU A 66 2.23 -1.09 9.45
C LEU A 66 0.82 -1.59 9.12
N LEU A 67 0.13 -0.81 8.29
CA LEU A 67 -1.08 -1.19 7.59
C LEU A 67 -0.75 -1.38 6.10
N PRO A 68 -1.63 -1.99 5.29
CA PRO A 68 -1.55 -1.84 3.84
C PRO A 68 -1.46 -0.35 3.47
N VAL A 69 -0.69 0.00 2.44
CA VAL A 69 -0.41 1.41 2.08
C VAL A 69 -1.72 2.21 1.94
N ILE A 70 -2.70 1.61 1.26
CA ILE A 70 -4.10 2.03 1.27
C ILE A 70 -4.89 0.91 1.97
N PRO A 71 -5.31 1.08 3.23
CA PRO A 71 -6.03 0.03 3.97
C PRO A 71 -7.41 -0.29 3.41
N ASP A 72 -8.08 0.71 2.83
CA ASP A 72 -9.49 0.67 2.42
C ASP A 72 -9.70 1.02 0.92
N PRO A 73 -8.98 0.38 -0.02
CA PRO A 73 -9.11 0.71 -1.43
C PRO A 73 -10.51 0.30 -1.93
N SER A 74 -11.13 1.15 -2.76
CA SER A 74 -12.44 0.81 -3.35
C SER A 74 -12.35 -0.30 -4.41
N LYS A 75 -11.21 -0.41 -5.09
CA LYS A 75 -10.95 -1.40 -6.15
C LYS A 75 -9.48 -1.82 -6.11
N ILE A 76 -9.22 -3.12 -6.25
CA ILE A 76 -7.89 -3.66 -6.53
C ILE A 76 -8.02 -4.46 -7.83
N LEU A 77 -7.40 -3.97 -8.90
CA LEU A 77 -7.37 -4.61 -10.21
C LEU A 77 -6.00 -5.26 -10.41
N CYS A 78 -6.00 -6.58 -10.58
CA CYS A 78 -4.80 -7.39 -10.80
C CYS A 78 -4.67 -7.72 -12.29
N ILE A 79 -3.43 -7.78 -12.78
CA ILE A 79 -3.13 -8.04 -14.20
C ILE A 79 -2.45 -9.40 -14.33
N GLY A 80 -3.13 -10.35 -14.97
CA GLY A 80 -2.56 -11.67 -15.23
C GLY A 80 -1.53 -11.65 -16.35
N LEU A 81 -0.50 -12.50 -16.23
CA LEU A 81 0.47 -12.83 -17.29
C LEU A 81 1.19 -11.60 -17.90
N ASN A 82 1.57 -10.63 -17.07
CA ASN A 82 2.17 -9.37 -17.52
C ASN A 82 3.71 -9.38 -17.60
N TYR A 83 4.34 -10.54 -17.36
CA TYR A 83 5.79 -10.73 -17.49
C TYR A 83 6.09 -11.79 -18.54
N GLN A 84 6.86 -11.42 -19.57
CA GLN A 84 7.15 -12.30 -20.72
C GLN A 84 7.78 -13.64 -20.31
N LYS A 85 8.66 -13.65 -19.30
CA LYS A 85 9.26 -14.89 -18.77
C LYS A 85 8.20 -15.81 -18.14
N HIS A 86 7.28 -15.23 -17.37
CA HIS A 86 6.20 -15.99 -16.73
C HIS A 86 5.18 -16.51 -17.76
N LYS A 87 4.94 -15.77 -18.85
CA LYS A 87 4.12 -16.27 -19.97
C LYS A 87 4.66 -17.59 -20.53
N ILE A 88 5.97 -17.64 -20.79
CA ILE A 88 6.65 -18.83 -21.33
C ILE A 88 6.49 -20.03 -20.40
N GLU A 89 6.59 -19.83 -19.09
CA GLU A 89 6.43 -20.89 -18.07
C GLU A 89 5.02 -21.50 -18.05
N THR A 90 3.99 -20.68 -18.24
CA THR A 90 2.59 -21.14 -18.16
C THR A 90 2.08 -21.87 -19.41
N GLY A 91 2.82 -21.80 -20.53
CA GLY A 91 2.42 -22.41 -21.81
C GLY A 91 1.13 -21.86 -22.42
N ARG A 92 0.67 -20.69 -21.95
CA ARG A 92 -0.57 -20.05 -22.42
C ARG A 92 -0.33 -19.26 -23.71
N PRO A 93 -1.30 -19.22 -24.64
CA PRO A 93 -1.19 -18.42 -25.85
C PRO A 93 -1.12 -16.93 -25.50
N ASP A 94 -0.49 -16.14 -26.38
CA ASP A 94 -0.50 -14.68 -26.22
C ASP A 94 -1.94 -14.15 -26.29
N ALA A 95 -2.24 -13.23 -25.38
CA ALA A 95 -3.50 -12.52 -25.33
C ALA A 95 -3.29 -11.13 -25.92
N ASP A 96 -4.17 -10.73 -26.86
CA ASP A 96 -4.17 -9.40 -27.47
C ASP A 96 -4.54 -8.29 -26.46
N HIS A 97 -5.13 -8.68 -25.33
CA HIS A 97 -5.60 -7.79 -24.27
C HIS A 97 -5.16 -8.26 -22.89
N PRO A 98 -4.96 -7.34 -21.93
CA PRO A 98 -4.65 -7.70 -20.55
C PRO A 98 -5.74 -8.56 -19.93
N THR A 99 -5.33 -9.63 -19.24
CA THR A 99 -6.26 -10.36 -18.36
C THR A 99 -6.40 -9.58 -17.07
N ILE A 100 -7.64 -9.19 -16.73
CA ILE A 100 -7.93 -8.42 -15.52
C ILE A 100 -8.80 -9.26 -14.59
N PHE A 101 -8.40 -9.32 -13.33
CA PHE A 101 -9.20 -9.89 -12.25
C PHE A 101 -9.14 -8.99 -11.01
N THR A 102 -9.95 -9.30 -10.00
CA THR A 102 -10.04 -8.46 -8.79
C THR A 102 -9.53 -9.19 -7.57
N ARG A 103 -8.98 -8.40 -6.64
CA ARG A 103 -8.83 -8.79 -5.25
C ARG A 103 -9.70 -7.89 -4.39
N PHE A 104 -10.19 -8.44 -3.28
CA PHE A 104 -10.93 -7.67 -2.30
C PHE A 104 -9.98 -7.04 -1.27
N SER A 105 -10.38 -5.89 -0.73
CA SER A 105 -9.56 -5.10 0.20
C SER A 105 -9.19 -5.85 1.47
N ASP A 106 -10.10 -6.71 1.94
CA ASP A 106 -9.96 -7.60 3.10
C ASP A 106 -8.94 -8.74 2.90
N SER A 107 -8.51 -8.99 1.67
CA SER A 107 -7.47 -9.98 1.37
C SER A 107 -6.05 -9.44 1.60
N GLN A 108 -5.89 -8.15 1.90
CA GLN A 108 -4.58 -7.53 2.11
C GLN A 108 -4.01 -7.83 3.50
N VAL A 109 -2.69 -7.94 3.58
CA VAL A 109 -1.92 -7.93 4.83
C VAL A 109 -0.85 -6.86 4.73
N ALA A 110 -0.46 -6.26 5.86
CA ALA A 110 0.59 -5.26 5.85
C ALA A 110 1.98 -5.87 5.64
N HIS A 111 2.95 -5.04 5.25
CA HIS A 111 4.35 -5.47 5.17
C HIS A 111 4.84 -6.04 6.51
N GLY A 112 5.48 -7.20 6.46
CA GLY A 112 6.01 -7.90 7.65
C GLY A 112 4.96 -8.63 8.48
N GLN A 113 3.67 -8.57 8.12
CA GLN A 113 2.63 -9.36 8.79
C GLN A 113 2.49 -10.76 8.18
N PRO A 114 2.17 -11.77 9.00
CA PRO A 114 1.97 -13.13 8.51
C PRO A 114 0.69 -13.22 7.66
N MET A 115 0.73 -14.05 6.62
CA MET A 115 -0.46 -14.46 5.87
C MET A 115 -0.89 -15.86 6.32
N VAL A 116 -2.19 -16.06 6.51
CA VAL A 116 -2.75 -17.35 6.92
C VAL A 116 -2.85 -18.26 5.69
N LYS A 117 -2.13 -19.38 5.69
CA LYS A 117 -2.30 -20.44 4.69
C LYS A 117 -3.58 -21.24 5.01
N PRO A 118 -4.56 -21.33 4.08
CA PRO A 118 -5.72 -22.18 4.26
C PRO A 118 -5.32 -23.66 4.35
N THR A 119 -5.88 -24.39 5.32
CA THR A 119 -5.60 -25.83 5.52
C THR A 119 -6.07 -26.69 4.34
N SER A 120 -7.05 -26.21 3.58
CA SER A 120 -7.58 -26.86 2.38
C SER A 120 -6.69 -26.71 1.13
N SER A 121 -5.60 -25.93 1.19
CA SER A 121 -4.72 -25.70 0.04
C SER A 121 -3.38 -26.43 0.17
N GLU A 122 -3.11 -27.32 -0.79
CA GLU A 122 -1.81 -27.93 -1.00
C GLU A 122 -0.90 -27.09 -1.93
N ARG A 123 -1.45 -26.07 -2.60
CA ARG A 123 -0.77 -25.21 -3.58
C ARG A 123 -0.86 -23.75 -3.17
N PHE A 124 -0.15 -23.40 -2.10
CA PHE A 124 -0.03 -22.02 -1.65
C PHE A 124 1.23 -21.42 -2.27
N ASP A 125 1.04 -20.44 -3.14
CA ASP A 125 2.08 -19.90 -4.03
C ASP A 125 2.24 -18.38 -3.85
N TYR A 126 3.30 -17.81 -4.42
CA TYR A 126 3.64 -16.39 -4.29
C TYR A 126 3.82 -15.71 -5.65
N GLU A 127 3.39 -14.45 -5.73
CA GLU A 127 3.63 -13.58 -6.89
C GLU A 127 4.15 -12.23 -6.39
N GLY A 128 5.35 -11.86 -6.85
CA GLY A 128 5.92 -10.54 -6.60
C GLY A 128 5.46 -9.56 -7.66
N GLU A 129 4.61 -8.61 -7.28
CA GLU A 129 4.03 -7.63 -8.21
C GLU A 129 4.34 -6.18 -7.81
N MET A 130 4.36 -5.30 -8.81
CA MET A 130 4.35 -3.85 -8.59
C MET A 130 2.91 -3.35 -8.52
N ALA A 131 2.54 -2.75 -7.40
CA ALA A 131 1.26 -2.06 -7.26
C ALA A 131 1.36 -0.61 -7.74
N VAL A 132 0.35 -0.16 -8.49
CA VAL A 132 0.18 1.25 -8.87
C VAL A 132 -1.01 1.81 -8.10
N ILE A 133 -0.78 2.87 -7.32
CA ILE A 133 -1.84 3.61 -6.64
C ILE A 133 -2.27 4.77 -7.53
N ILE A 134 -3.55 4.78 -7.90
CA ILE A 134 -4.13 5.81 -8.77
C ILE A 134 -4.41 7.05 -7.95
N GLY A 135 -3.80 8.17 -8.34
CA GLY A 135 -4.00 9.47 -7.70
C GLY A 135 -4.99 10.40 -8.40
N ARG A 136 -5.36 10.05 -9.63
CA ARG A 136 -6.33 10.73 -10.49
C ARG A 136 -6.64 9.87 -11.72
#